data_AF-A0A3S3LTG2-F1
#
_entry.id   AF-A0A3S3LTG2-F1
#
_cell.length_a   1.000
_cell.length_b   1.000
_cell.length_c   1.000
_cell.angle_alpha   90.00
_cell.angle_beta   90.00
_cell.angle_gamma   90.00
#
_symmetry.space_group_name_H-M   'P 1'
#
loop_
_entity.id
_entity.type
_entity.pdbx_description
1 polymer ?
#
loop_
_entity_poly.entity_id
_entity_poly.type
_entity_poly.pdbx_seq_one_letter_code
_entity_poly.pdbx_strand_id
1 'polypeptide(L)'
;MSWDVYIEIFGKIESAEALSDLAKAAAVQGGTDWTASLEGADDAAAVILAAAGEGDSFALMCNEATSLFKEVTAACRAHGLSYVLHAGECGGEGYDHMESWEPGMADPYEGPYDGNDPMVGLTDLKEAMQKGIDIRGLVEDLERRTLAYVTERRIEVAPEVRPELMASAPKA
;
A
#
# COMPACT_ATOMS: atom_id res chain seq x y z
N MET A 1 1.12 9.82 -23.19
CA MET A 1 0.86 10.43 -21.86
C MET A 1 1.22 9.35 -20.86
N SER A 2 2.25 9.57 -20.04
CA SER A 2 2.71 8.63 -19.01
C SER A 2 2.09 9.01 -17.67
N TRP A 3 1.85 8.03 -16.82
CA TRP A 3 1.19 8.18 -15.53
C TRP A 3 2.06 7.54 -14.46
N ASP A 4 2.25 8.20 -13.33
CA ASP A 4 2.81 7.60 -12.14
C ASP A 4 1.65 7.01 -11.34
N VAL A 5 1.62 5.68 -11.23
CA VAL A 5 0.61 4.96 -10.45
C VAL A 5 1.32 4.20 -9.35
N TYR A 6 0.77 4.29 -8.15
CA TYR A 6 1.29 3.71 -6.93
C TYR A 6 0.18 2.99 -6.18
N ILE A 7 0.44 1.82 -5.61
CA ILE A 7 -0.48 1.14 -4.70
C ILE A 7 0.27 0.63 -3.49
N GLU A 8 -0.27 0.89 -2.31
CA GLU A 8 0.14 0.29 -1.04
C GLU A 8 -0.89 -0.75 -0.59
N ILE A 9 -0.41 -1.87 -0.07
CA ILE A 9 -1.22 -3.02 0.32
C ILE A 9 -0.93 -3.39 1.77
N PHE A 10 -2.00 -3.65 2.50
CA PHE A 10 -2.00 -3.89 3.95
C PHE A 10 -2.92 -5.05 4.33
N GLY A 11 -2.78 -5.52 5.56
CA GLY A 11 -3.62 -6.54 6.14
C GLY A 11 -2.92 -7.89 6.27
N LYS A 12 -3.69 -8.93 6.53
CA LYS A 12 -3.17 -10.24 6.93
C LYS A 12 -3.33 -11.26 5.79
N ILE A 13 -2.22 -11.85 5.35
CA ILE A 13 -2.18 -13.00 4.45
C ILE A 13 -2.51 -14.26 5.26
N GLU A 14 -3.72 -14.79 5.06
CA GLU A 14 -4.25 -15.95 5.81
C GLU A 14 -4.19 -17.27 5.04
N SER A 15 -3.65 -17.29 3.82
CA SER A 15 -3.49 -18.52 3.04
C SER A 15 -2.35 -18.45 2.03
N ALA A 16 -1.84 -19.60 1.60
CA ALA A 16 -0.88 -19.70 0.51
C ALA A 16 -1.47 -19.25 -0.83
N GLU A 17 -2.78 -19.44 -1.02
CA GLU A 17 -3.54 -18.96 -2.17
C GLU A 17 -3.54 -17.42 -2.23
N ALA A 18 -3.75 -16.74 -1.09
CA ALA A 18 -3.72 -15.28 -1.00
C ALA A 18 -2.36 -14.70 -1.43
N LEU A 19 -1.26 -15.28 -0.93
CA LEU A 19 0.09 -14.90 -1.36
C LEU A 19 0.29 -15.17 -2.85
N SER A 20 -0.11 -16.35 -3.34
CA SER A 20 0.09 -16.74 -4.73
C SER A 20 -0.66 -15.82 -5.70
N ASP A 21 -1.91 -15.50 -5.40
CA ASP A 21 -2.73 -14.64 -6.25
C ASP A 21 -2.24 -13.20 -6.25
N LEU A 22 -1.85 -12.68 -5.08
CA LEU A 22 -1.26 -11.35 -4.99
C LEU A 22 0.08 -11.27 -5.74
N ALA A 23 0.94 -12.27 -5.60
CA ALA A 23 2.22 -12.33 -6.30
C ALA A 23 2.05 -12.43 -7.82
N LYS A 24 1.08 -13.21 -8.31
CA LYS A 24 0.76 -13.28 -9.74
C LYS A 24 0.25 -11.95 -10.26
N ALA A 25 -0.67 -11.30 -9.53
CA ALA A 25 -1.22 -10.01 -9.92
C ALA A 25 -0.12 -8.93 -9.96
N ALA A 26 0.80 -8.92 -8.98
CA ALA A 26 1.95 -8.02 -8.96
C ALA A 26 2.89 -8.25 -10.15
N ALA A 27 3.20 -9.53 -10.45
CA ALA A 27 4.09 -9.90 -11.55
C ALA A 27 3.51 -9.58 -12.94
N VAL A 28 2.20 -9.75 -13.15
CA VAL A 28 1.52 -9.39 -14.41
C VAL A 28 1.56 -7.88 -14.64
N GLN A 29 1.44 -7.10 -13.59
CA GLN A 29 1.43 -5.64 -13.67
C GLN A 29 2.82 -5.06 -13.99
N GLY A 30 3.91 -5.80 -13.72
CA GLY A 30 5.28 -5.33 -13.94
C GLY A 30 5.65 -4.12 -13.07
N GLY A 31 4.96 -3.94 -11.94
CA GLY A 31 5.28 -2.88 -11.00
C GLY A 31 6.65 -3.12 -10.35
N THR A 32 7.41 -2.06 -10.13
CA THR A 32 8.61 -2.09 -9.29
C THR A 32 8.21 -1.76 -7.87
N ASP A 33 8.69 -2.54 -6.90
CA ASP A 33 8.88 -2.01 -5.55
C ASP A 33 10.14 -1.12 -5.60
N TRP A 34 10.26 -0.12 -4.73
CA TRP A 34 11.34 0.89 -4.74
C TRP A 34 12.77 0.31 -4.76
N THR A 35 12.90 -0.99 -4.47
CA THR A 35 14.16 -1.72 -4.37
C THR A 35 14.36 -2.81 -5.44
N ALA A 36 13.33 -3.23 -6.19
CA ALA A 36 13.43 -4.36 -7.13
C ALA A 36 12.36 -4.36 -8.25
N SER A 37 12.76 -4.85 -9.44
CA SER A 37 11.82 -5.24 -10.51
C SER A 37 11.16 -6.57 -10.16
N LEU A 38 9.84 -6.68 -10.36
CA LEU A 38 9.05 -7.87 -10.05
C LEU A 38 8.66 -8.67 -11.32
N GLU A 39 9.45 -8.59 -12.39
CA GLU A 39 9.23 -9.39 -13.59
C GLU A 39 9.42 -10.89 -13.30
N GLY A 40 8.34 -11.57 -12.93
CA GLY A 40 8.30 -13.00 -12.59
C GLY A 40 7.61 -13.28 -11.25
N ALA A 41 6.77 -14.31 -11.19
CA ALA A 41 5.96 -14.60 -10.00
C ALA A 41 6.79 -15.10 -8.80
N ASP A 42 7.92 -15.78 -9.05
CA ASP A 42 8.75 -16.37 -7.99
C ASP A 42 9.49 -15.29 -7.18
N ASP A 43 9.86 -14.18 -7.79
CA ASP A 43 10.49 -13.04 -7.10
C ASP A 43 9.44 -12.18 -6.38
N ALA A 44 8.23 -12.01 -6.95
CA ALA A 44 7.17 -11.23 -6.34
C ALA A 44 6.70 -11.79 -4.98
N ALA A 45 6.56 -13.11 -4.86
CA ALA A 45 6.17 -13.74 -3.59
C ALA A 45 7.25 -13.55 -2.50
N ALA A 46 8.53 -13.61 -2.87
CA ALA A 46 9.63 -13.40 -1.95
C ALA A 46 9.68 -11.95 -1.43
N VAL A 47 9.41 -10.97 -2.31
CA VAL A 47 9.37 -9.55 -1.95
C VAL A 47 8.21 -9.24 -0.99
N ILE A 48 7.02 -9.79 -1.25
CA ILE A 48 5.87 -9.66 -0.34
C ILE A 48 6.18 -10.23 1.05
N LEU A 49 6.82 -11.42 1.09
CA LEU A 49 7.22 -12.05 2.35
C LEU A 49 8.30 -11.26 3.09
N ALA A 50 9.23 -10.61 2.36
CA ALA A 50 10.25 -9.75 2.95
C ALA A 50 9.61 -8.51 3.61
N ALA A 51 8.72 -7.81 2.89
CA ALA A 51 7.97 -6.68 3.43
C ALA A 51 7.19 -7.06 4.71
N ALA A 52 6.52 -8.22 4.69
CA ALA A 52 5.83 -8.74 5.87
C ALA A 52 6.76 -9.07 7.04
N GLY A 53 7.98 -9.54 6.75
CA GLY A 53 9.00 -9.85 7.75
C GLY A 53 9.59 -8.61 8.42
N GLU A 54 9.67 -7.50 7.68
CA GLU A 54 10.13 -6.20 8.17
C GLU A 54 9.01 -5.42 8.89
N GLY A 55 7.77 -5.91 8.79
CA GLY A 55 6.59 -5.26 9.36
C GLY A 55 6.24 -3.98 8.62
N ASP A 56 6.43 -3.98 7.30
CA ASP A 56 6.14 -2.87 6.40
C ASP A 56 4.84 -3.15 5.61
N SER A 57 4.43 -2.20 4.79
CA SER A 57 3.46 -2.38 3.72
C SER A 57 4.11 -3.04 2.49
N PHE A 58 3.31 -3.61 1.60
CA PHE A 58 3.80 -4.01 0.28
C PHE A 58 3.35 -3.00 -0.76
N ALA A 59 4.28 -2.44 -1.51
CA ALA A 59 3.99 -1.36 -2.44
C ALA A 59 4.45 -1.63 -3.86
N LEU A 60 3.69 -1.15 -4.85
CA LEU A 60 3.98 -1.30 -6.26
C LEU A 60 3.88 0.05 -6.97
N MET A 61 4.81 0.32 -7.87
CA MET A 61 4.81 1.51 -8.73
C MET A 61 4.91 1.14 -10.21
N CYS A 62 4.19 1.85 -11.07
CA CYS A 62 4.37 1.77 -12.51
C CYS A 62 4.19 3.14 -13.20
N ASN A 63 4.86 3.31 -14.34
CA ASN A 63 4.87 4.57 -15.11
C ASN A 63 3.92 4.51 -16.34
N GLU A 64 3.01 3.52 -16.37
CA GLU A 64 2.11 3.26 -17.49
C GLU A 64 0.63 3.29 -17.06
N ALA A 65 -0.17 4.06 -17.81
CA ALA A 65 -1.58 4.33 -17.51
C ALA A 65 -2.53 3.14 -17.73
N THR A 66 -2.06 2.04 -18.31
CA THR A 66 -2.94 1.14 -19.07
C THR A 66 -3.69 0.11 -18.23
N SER A 67 -3.44 0.01 -16.92
CA SER A 67 -4.38 -0.59 -15.98
C SER A 67 -4.04 -0.19 -14.54
N LEU A 68 -4.96 0.50 -13.85
CA LEU A 68 -4.85 0.93 -12.45
C LEU A 68 -4.78 -0.24 -11.46
N PHE A 69 -3.71 -1.06 -11.50
CA PHE A 69 -3.51 -2.19 -10.60
C PHE A 69 -4.74 -3.10 -10.48
N LYS A 70 -5.51 -3.31 -11.56
CA LYS A 70 -6.85 -3.93 -11.50
C LYS A 70 -6.81 -5.36 -10.97
N GLU A 71 -5.81 -6.13 -11.38
CA GLU A 71 -5.61 -7.50 -10.89
C GLU A 71 -5.19 -7.51 -9.42
N VAL A 72 -4.36 -6.55 -9.03
CA VAL A 72 -3.88 -6.39 -7.65
C VAL A 72 -5.03 -5.98 -6.72
N THR A 73 -5.85 -4.99 -7.09
CA THR A 73 -7.02 -4.61 -6.29
C THR A 73 -8.06 -5.73 -6.22
N ALA A 74 -8.21 -6.53 -7.29
CA ALA A 74 -9.07 -7.71 -7.28
C ALA A 74 -8.56 -8.80 -6.34
N ALA A 75 -7.25 -9.09 -6.35
CA ALA A 75 -6.62 -10.02 -5.41
C ALA A 75 -6.78 -9.54 -3.96
N CYS A 76 -6.58 -8.25 -3.71
CA CYS A 76 -6.77 -7.66 -2.38
C CYS A 76 -8.19 -7.87 -1.87
N ARG A 77 -9.21 -7.55 -2.68
CA ARG A 77 -10.62 -7.76 -2.31
C ARG A 77 -10.99 -9.23 -2.11
N ALA A 78 -10.45 -10.13 -2.93
CA ALA A 78 -10.72 -11.56 -2.82
C ALA A 78 -10.18 -12.16 -1.50
N HIS A 79 -9.07 -11.62 -1.01
CA HIS A 79 -8.36 -12.15 0.17
C HIS A 79 -8.44 -11.26 1.41
N GLY A 80 -9.27 -10.21 1.39
CA GLY A 80 -9.47 -9.33 2.54
C GLY A 80 -8.25 -8.48 2.91
N LEU A 81 -7.42 -8.12 1.93
CA LEU A 81 -6.31 -7.18 2.09
C LEU A 81 -6.78 -5.76 1.75
N SER A 82 -6.42 -4.80 2.59
CA SER A 82 -6.70 -3.39 2.33
C SER A 82 -5.69 -2.82 1.33
N TYR A 83 -6.08 -1.78 0.59
CA TYR A 83 -5.14 -1.05 -0.26
C TYR A 83 -5.46 0.43 -0.34
N VAL A 84 -4.44 1.22 -0.69
CA VAL A 84 -4.58 2.59 -1.16
C VAL A 84 -3.81 2.73 -2.47
N LEU A 85 -4.47 3.24 -3.50
CA LEU A 85 -3.94 3.49 -4.82
C LEU A 85 -3.90 5.01 -5.06
N HIS A 86 -2.80 5.47 -5.64
CA HIS A 86 -2.56 6.84 -6.06
C HIS A 86 -2.21 6.86 -7.54
N ALA A 87 -2.78 7.81 -8.29
CA ALA A 87 -2.45 8.00 -9.70
C ALA A 87 -2.33 9.48 -10.04
N GLY A 88 -1.39 9.81 -10.93
CA GLY A 88 -1.20 11.16 -11.46
C GLY A 88 -0.42 11.17 -12.76
N GLU A 89 -0.51 12.26 -13.52
CA GLU A 89 0.26 12.43 -14.76
C GLU A 89 1.74 12.69 -14.45
N CYS A 90 2.66 11.97 -15.12
CA CYS A 90 4.11 12.20 -14.92
C CYS A 90 4.47 13.64 -15.29
N GLY A 91 5.15 14.35 -14.38
CA GLY A 91 5.54 15.75 -14.59
C GLY A 91 4.40 16.77 -14.37
N GLY A 92 3.23 16.31 -13.91
CA GLY A 92 2.14 17.15 -13.41
C GLY A 92 2.38 17.67 -11.98
N GLU A 93 1.33 18.22 -11.35
CA GLU A 93 1.39 18.77 -9.99
C GLU A 93 1.46 17.71 -8.88
N GLY A 94 1.36 16.42 -9.23
CA GLY A 94 1.39 15.27 -8.31
C GLY A 94 0.31 14.25 -8.66
N TYR A 95 0.02 13.34 -7.72
CA TYR A 95 -1.14 12.46 -7.80
C TYR A 95 -2.41 13.32 -7.70
N ASP A 96 -3.37 13.11 -8.60
CA ASP A 96 -4.66 13.80 -8.62
C ASP A 96 -5.84 12.85 -8.34
N HIS A 97 -5.56 11.55 -8.31
CA HIS A 97 -6.52 10.49 -8.06
C HIS A 97 -6.09 9.59 -6.89
N MET A 98 -7.05 9.23 -6.06
CA MET A 98 -6.93 8.24 -5.00
C MET A 98 -8.08 7.22 -5.09
N GLU A 99 -7.75 5.95 -4.92
CA GLU A 99 -8.71 4.88 -4.63
C GLU A 99 -8.28 4.16 -3.34
N SER A 100 -9.23 3.80 -2.47
CA SER A 100 -8.92 3.00 -1.27
C SER A 100 -10.03 2.01 -0.95
N TRP A 101 -9.66 0.85 -0.41
CA TRP A 101 -10.61 -0.16 0.04
C TRP A 101 -10.08 -0.91 1.26
N GLU A 102 -10.99 -1.33 2.14
CA GLU A 102 -10.71 -2.17 3.30
C GLU A 102 -11.84 -3.20 3.54
N PRO A 103 -11.55 -4.32 4.25
CA PRO A 103 -12.56 -5.30 4.61
C PRO A 103 -13.77 -4.68 5.31
N GLY A 104 -14.96 -4.93 4.77
CA GLY A 104 -16.22 -4.38 5.26
C GLY A 104 -16.78 -3.25 4.38
N MET A 105 -15.98 -2.69 3.47
CA MET A 105 -16.48 -1.79 2.43
C MET A 105 -17.15 -2.59 1.30
N ALA A 106 -18.32 -2.15 0.85
CA ALA A 106 -19.03 -2.76 -0.29
C ALA A 106 -18.34 -2.45 -1.62
N ASP A 107 -17.94 -1.19 -1.80
CA ASP A 107 -17.27 -0.66 -2.99
C ASP A 107 -16.03 0.16 -2.57
N PRO A 108 -14.99 0.27 -3.41
CA PRO A 108 -13.86 1.18 -3.15
C PRO A 108 -14.32 2.62 -3.00
N TYR A 109 -13.64 3.37 -2.14
CA TYR A 109 -13.74 4.82 -2.13
C TYR A 109 -12.85 5.38 -3.25
N GLU A 110 -13.42 6.25 -4.09
CA GLU A 110 -12.70 7.00 -5.12
C GLU A 110 -12.82 8.49 -4.83
N GLY A 111 -11.69 9.21 -4.89
CA GLY A 111 -11.66 10.64 -4.63
C GLY A 111 -10.43 11.33 -5.23
N PRO A 112 -10.39 12.67 -5.18
CA PRO A 112 -9.15 13.39 -5.47
C PRO A 112 -8.09 13.02 -4.43
N TYR A 113 -6.84 12.89 -4.87
CA TYR A 113 -5.73 12.80 -3.91
C TYR A 113 -5.54 14.16 -3.24
N ASP A 114 -5.69 14.21 -1.92
CA ASP A 114 -5.57 15.42 -1.10
C ASP A 114 -4.20 15.55 -0.40
N GLY A 115 -3.23 14.69 -0.75
CA GLY A 115 -1.87 14.78 -0.22
C GLY A 115 -1.66 14.07 1.11
N ASN A 116 -2.23 12.87 1.30
CA ASN A 116 -2.10 12.04 2.50
C ASN A 116 -0.71 11.42 2.76
N ASP A 117 0.37 12.00 2.22
CA ASP A 117 1.58 12.04 3.03
C ASP A 117 1.22 12.73 4.36
N PRO A 118 1.90 12.46 5.49
CA PRO A 118 1.69 13.20 6.73
C PRO A 118 2.20 14.65 6.58
N MET A 119 1.51 15.41 5.75
CA MET A 119 1.64 16.82 5.49
C MET A 119 0.63 17.51 6.40
N VAL A 120 1.11 18.45 7.20
CA VAL A 120 0.20 19.21 8.06
C VAL A 120 -0.56 20.18 7.18
N GLY A 121 -1.83 19.90 6.93
CA GLY A 121 -2.69 20.82 6.21
C GLY A 121 -2.66 22.20 6.86
N LEU A 122 -2.61 23.27 6.06
CA LEU A 122 -2.65 24.65 6.60
C LEU A 122 -3.90 24.90 7.45
N THR A 123 -4.99 24.18 7.18
CA THR A 123 -6.21 24.18 7.98
C THR A 123 -5.99 23.56 9.37
N ASP A 124 -5.33 22.41 9.46
CA ASP A 124 -5.02 21.76 10.75
C ASP A 124 -4.05 22.60 11.58
N LEU A 125 -3.04 23.20 10.94
CA LEU A 125 -2.17 24.20 11.56
C LEU A 125 -2.97 25.37 12.14
N LYS A 126 -3.92 25.91 11.36
CA LYS A 126 -4.74 27.04 11.78
C LYS A 126 -5.68 26.68 12.92
N GLU A 127 -6.29 25.50 12.90
CA GLU A 127 -7.13 25.00 13.99
C GLU A 127 -6.33 24.71 15.26
N ALA A 128 -5.15 24.11 15.12
CA ALA A 128 -4.25 23.85 16.24
C ALA A 128 -3.82 25.16 16.91
N MET A 129 -3.44 26.17 16.12
CA MET A 129 -3.13 27.51 16.62
C MET A 129 -4.33 28.17 17.31
N GLN A 130 -5.55 28.01 16.78
CA GLN A 130 -6.77 28.53 17.42
C GLN A 130 -7.10 27.82 18.75
N LYS A 131 -6.75 26.54 18.86
CA LYS A 131 -6.89 25.72 20.08
C LYS A 131 -5.73 25.92 21.07
N GLY A 132 -4.76 26.76 20.75
CA GLY A 132 -3.58 27.02 21.60
C GLY A 132 -2.57 25.87 21.63
N ILE A 133 -2.65 24.95 20.67
CA ILE A 133 -1.68 23.86 20.48
C ILE A 133 -0.47 24.47 19.77
N ASP A 134 0.71 24.33 20.37
CA ASP A 134 1.95 24.78 19.74
C ASP A 134 2.42 23.80 18.65
N ILE A 135 3.40 24.23 17.84
CA ILE A 135 3.94 23.42 16.73
C ILE A 135 4.45 22.07 17.23
N ARG A 136 5.01 22.02 18.44
CA ARG A 136 5.50 20.78 19.03
C ARG A 136 4.36 19.82 19.34
N GLY A 137 3.29 20.28 19.97
CA GLY A 137 2.10 19.47 20.23
C GLY A 137 1.42 18.99 18.95
N LEU A 138 1.48 19.79 17.88
CA LEU A 138 1.00 19.38 16.56
C LEU A 138 1.86 18.27 15.95
N VAL A 139 3.19 18.41 16.01
CA VAL A 139 4.13 17.38 15.55
C VAL A 139 3.98 16.10 16.37
N GLU A 140 3.86 16.17 17.70
CA GLU A 140 3.65 15.00 18.56
C GLU A 140 2.31 14.29 18.28
N ASP A 141 1.25 15.03 17.90
CA ASP A 141 -0.03 14.46 17.48
C ASP A 141 0.07 13.81 16.11
N LEU A 142 0.76 14.44 15.16
CA LEU A 142 1.04 13.87 13.84
C LEU A 142 1.90 12.63 13.94
N GLU A 143 3.00 12.66 14.70
CA GLU A 143 3.84 11.49 14.95
C GLU A 143 3.02 10.35 15.55
N ARG A 144 2.07 10.64 16.44
CA ARG A 144 1.18 9.61 17.01
C ARG A 144 0.20 9.06 15.99
N ARG A 145 -0.38 9.90 15.13
CA ARG A 145 -1.30 9.49 14.06
C ARG A 145 -0.56 8.73 12.95
N THR A 146 0.62 9.18 12.55
CA THR A 146 1.52 8.50 11.63
C THR A 146 1.99 7.18 12.22
N LEU A 147 2.34 7.14 13.51
CA LEU A 147 2.69 5.88 14.16
C LEU A 147 1.49 4.93 14.19
N ALA A 148 0.29 5.40 14.56
CA ALA A 148 -0.93 4.58 14.49
C ALA A 148 -1.18 4.09 13.06
N TYR A 149 -1.07 4.98 12.06
CA TYR A 149 -1.19 4.67 10.63
C TYR A 149 -0.19 3.59 10.20
N VAL A 150 1.10 3.76 10.49
CA VAL A 150 2.19 2.82 10.12
C VAL A 150 2.14 1.52 10.94
N THR A 151 1.54 1.52 12.13
CA THR A 151 1.41 0.30 12.95
C THR A 151 0.18 -0.52 12.58
N GLU A 152 -0.91 0.14 12.17
CA GLU A 152 -2.17 -0.48 11.76
C GLU A 152 -2.18 -0.87 10.27
N ARG A 153 -1.32 -0.26 9.45
CA ARG A 153 -1.21 -0.51 8.01
C ARG A 153 0.07 -1.25 7.64
N ARG A 154 0.18 -2.49 8.11
CA ARG A 154 1.27 -3.42 7.77
C ARG A 154 0.73 -4.60 7.01
N ILE A 155 1.57 -5.24 6.20
CA ILE A 155 1.29 -6.56 5.67
C ILE A 155 1.83 -7.61 6.63
N GLU A 156 0.99 -8.57 7.02
CA GLU A 156 1.34 -9.63 7.94
C GLU A 156 1.10 -11.00 7.33
N VAL A 157 1.92 -11.98 7.69
CA VAL A 157 1.67 -13.39 7.35
C VAL A 157 1.19 -14.12 8.59
N ALA A 158 0.00 -14.71 8.48
CA ALA A 158 -0.61 -15.53 9.51
C ALA A 158 0.37 -16.60 10.03
N PRO A 159 0.61 -16.69 11.36
CA PRO A 159 1.56 -17.65 11.94
C PRO A 159 1.31 -19.10 11.52
N GLU A 160 0.05 -19.46 11.33
CA GLU A 160 -0.43 -20.78 10.91
C GLU A 160 -0.01 -21.16 9.48
N VAL A 161 0.13 -20.19 8.57
CA VAL A 161 0.50 -20.41 7.16
C VAL A 161 1.99 -20.22 6.93
N ARG A 162 2.68 -19.49 7.82
CA ARG A 162 4.11 -19.19 7.71
C ARG A 162 5.00 -20.44 7.48
N PRO A 163 4.80 -21.59 8.15
CA PRO A 163 5.62 -22.78 7.89
C PRO A 163 5.47 -23.33 6.48
N GLU A 164 4.25 -23.31 5.93
CA GLU A 164 3.92 -23.77 4.58
C GLU A 164 4.56 -22.86 3.52
N LEU A 165 4.47 -21.55 3.72
CA LEU A 165 5.06 -20.54 2.83
C LEU A 165 6.59 -20.59 2.85
N MET A 166 7.19 -20.74 4.02
CA MET A 166 8.65 -20.88 4.16
C MET A 166 9.17 -22.19 3.53
N ALA A 167 8.37 -23.25 3.51
CA ALA A 167 8.72 -24.51 2.85
C ALA A 167 8.62 -24.43 1.31
N SER A 168 7.83 -23.48 0.81
CA SER A 168 7.54 -23.27 -0.61
C SER A 168 8.43 -22.21 -1.26
N ALA A 169 9.15 -21.41 -0.47
CA ALA A 169 10.07 -20.40 -0.99
C ALA A 169 11.23 -21.06 -1.76
N PRO A 170 11.60 -20.55 -2.95
CA PRO A 170 12.77 -21.03 -3.68
C PRO A 170 14.00 -20.89 -2.79
N LYS A 171 14.78 -21.97 -2.66
CA LYS A 171 16.06 -21.90 -1.94
C LYS A 171 17.00 -21.01 -2.74
N ALA A 172 17.46 -19.94 -2.10
CA ALA A 172 18.56 -19.10 -2.58
C ALA A 172 19.82 -19.93 -2.91
#